data_AF-A0A0C9XEA7-F1
#
_entry.id   AF-A0A0C9XEA7-F1
#
_cell.length_a   1.000
_cell.length_b   1.000
_cell.length_c   1.000
_cell.angle_alpha   90.00
_cell.angle_beta   90.00
_cell.angle_gamma   90.00
#
_symmetry.space_group_name_H-M   'P 1'
#
loop_
_entity.id
_entity.type
_entity.pdbx_description
1 polymer ?
#
loop_
_entity_poly.entity_id
_entity_poly.type
_entity_poly.pdbx_seq_one_letter_code
_entity_poly.pdbx_strand_id
1 'polypeptide(L)'
;KCPPCFNCLLPAFTCGQFGRCNEYNGQCKCPPGWGGIDCLIPQCDSLADGDHRTLRGDEPCECKDGWGGINCNVCKTDAACAGFPLSGGARAEIDDGTAVNLTCYKGGETVFNNHQMCDITSTTLKLSPDRKILDMLPGRPPQVTFSCDNATSTCSFQFWTAQQESFYCALDACTSQKKAGYDADTITYACGHIKCKCIPGRFLCGEDGSVDISDFLVEEIRGPGKFSCKTGGGCRFEEPAMNQLINDIFGDAYITLNCEGGECIHYSQVPGYQRPTKPDNTKWVALSSAAAGLIFILALAGLWYVGHTRPNSFGGGPIYLPPDSSHPEHVPATLHFSSISYTIPNGQVILKDVRGVARPGSLTAIMGASGSGKSSLLDILAHRSKKGTVSGMV
;
A
#
# COMPACT_ATOMS: atom_id res chain seq x y z
N LYS A 1 7.46 -13.75 -50.15
CA LYS A 1 7.01 -12.51 -49.48
C LYS A 1 7.11 -12.75 -47.98
N CYS A 2 7.83 -11.91 -47.23
CA CYS A 2 7.82 -11.99 -45.77
C CYS A 2 6.44 -11.54 -45.27
N PRO A 3 5.82 -12.24 -44.30
CA PRO A 3 4.59 -11.77 -43.68
C PRO A 3 4.83 -10.44 -42.96
N PRO A 4 3.83 -9.55 -42.91
CA PRO A 4 3.95 -8.29 -42.17
C PRO A 4 4.18 -8.55 -40.68
N CYS A 5 5.00 -7.71 -40.04
CA CYS A 5 5.17 -7.75 -38.59
C CYS A 5 3.85 -7.43 -37.88
N PHE A 6 3.61 -8.06 -36.74
CA PHE A 6 2.43 -7.80 -35.93
C PHE A 6 2.40 -6.34 -35.47
N ASN A 7 1.27 -5.67 -35.69
CA ASN A 7 1.01 -4.33 -35.17
C ASN A 7 -0.50 -4.15 -34.99
N CYS A 8 -0.97 -4.07 -33.74
CA CYS A 8 -2.39 -3.97 -33.40
C CYS A 8 -3.08 -2.68 -33.86
N LEU A 9 -2.35 -1.69 -34.39
CA LEU A 9 -2.90 -0.50 -35.03
C LEU A 9 -3.32 -0.75 -36.48
N LEU A 10 -2.88 -1.85 -37.09
CA LEU A 10 -3.27 -2.23 -38.43
C LEU A 10 -4.54 -3.10 -38.38
N PRO A 11 -5.50 -2.91 -39.30
CA PRO A 11 -6.75 -3.67 -39.31
C PRO A 11 -6.60 -5.19 -39.39
N ALA A 12 -5.44 -5.66 -39.87
CA ALA A 12 -5.14 -7.09 -40.01
C ALA A 12 -4.80 -7.78 -38.68
N PHE A 13 -4.50 -7.03 -37.62
CA PHE A 13 -4.08 -7.57 -36.33
C PHE A 13 -4.97 -7.03 -35.21
N THR A 14 -5.40 -7.90 -34.31
CA THR A 14 -6.21 -7.50 -33.16
C THR A 14 -5.66 -8.14 -31.89
N CYS A 15 -5.70 -7.39 -30.79
CA CYS A 15 -5.40 -7.94 -29.48
C CYS A 15 -6.51 -8.91 -29.06
N GLY A 16 -6.12 -10.13 -28.72
CA GLY A 16 -6.93 -11.13 -28.05
C GLY A 16 -7.31 -10.69 -26.64
N GLN A 17 -8.30 -11.38 -26.06
CA GLN A 17 -8.81 -11.11 -24.70
C GLN A 17 -9.23 -9.67 -24.45
N PHE A 18 -9.55 -8.93 -25.52
CA PHE A 18 -9.82 -7.49 -25.47
C PHE A 18 -8.69 -6.68 -24.81
N GLY A 19 -7.44 -7.16 -24.96
CA GLY A 19 -6.24 -6.45 -24.53
C GLY A 19 -6.13 -5.07 -25.19
N ARG A 20 -5.48 -4.12 -24.50
CA ARG A 20 -5.36 -2.74 -25.00
C ARG A 20 -4.20 -2.65 -25.98
N CYS A 21 -4.45 -2.13 -27.17
CA CYS A 21 -3.38 -1.85 -28.13
C CYS A 21 -2.57 -0.65 -27.65
N ASN A 22 -1.25 -0.79 -27.58
CA ASN A 22 -0.35 0.31 -27.26
C ASN A 22 -0.03 1.10 -28.53
N GLU A 23 -0.46 2.36 -28.55
CA GLU A 23 -0.33 3.26 -29.71
C GLU A 23 1.12 3.59 -30.07
N TYR A 24 2.07 3.45 -29.13
CA TYR A 24 3.47 3.83 -29.35
C TYR A 24 4.30 2.74 -30.01
N ASN A 25 4.05 1.47 -29.68
CA ASN A 25 4.84 0.34 -30.16
C ASN A 25 4.03 -0.69 -30.96
N GLY A 26 2.71 -0.52 -31.09
CA GLY A 26 1.84 -1.43 -31.83
C GLY A 26 1.70 -2.83 -31.19
N GLN A 27 2.10 -2.99 -29.92
CA GLN A 27 2.00 -4.24 -29.18
C GLN A 27 0.75 -4.26 -28.30
N CYS A 28 0.23 -5.46 -28.03
CA CYS A 28 -0.90 -5.62 -27.14
C CYS A 28 -0.46 -5.63 -25.67
N LYS A 29 -1.19 -4.89 -24.82
CA LYS A 29 -1.12 -5.01 -23.38
C LYS A 29 -2.15 -6.05 -22.92
N CYS A 30 -1.66 -7.21 -22.52
CA CYS A 30 -2.49 -8.36 -22.19
C CYS A 30 -3.09 -8.25 -20.78
N PRO A 31 -4.31 -8.78 -20.57
CA PRO A 31 -4.86 -8.94 -19.23
C PRO A 31 -4.08 -10.02 -18.45
N PRO A 32 -4.20 -10.05 -17.12
CA PRO A 32 -3.48 -11.02 -16.29
C PRO A 32 -3.76 -12.48 -16.68
N GLY A 33 -2.70 -13.28 -16.78
CA GLY A 33 -2.78 -14.68 -17.20
C GLY A 33 -2.72 -14.89 -18.71
N TRP A 34 -2.45 -13.84 -19.48
CA TRP A 34 -2.28 -13.87 -20.93
C TRP A 34 -1.02 -13.13 -21.34
N GLY A 35 -0.37 -13.62 -22.39
CA GLY A 35 0.82 -13.02 -22.95
C GLY A 35 0.97 -13.32 -24.43
N GLY A 36 2.18 -13.11 -24.94
CA GLY A 36 2.44 -13.09 -26.38
C GLY A 36 2.15 -11.72 -26.99
N ILE A 37 2.51 -11.56 -28.26
CA ILE A 37 2.34 -10.29 -28.99
C ILE A 37 0.87 -9.93 -29.23
N ASP A 38 -0.01 -10.93 -29.24
CA ASP A 38 -1.43 -10.84 -29.57
C ASP A 38 -2.36 -11.18 -28.39
N CYS A 39 -1.82 -11.51 -27.20
CA CYS A 39 -2.58 -11.90 -26.01
C CYS A 39 -3.43 -13.16 -26.16
N LEU A 40 -3.09 -14.06 -27.08
CA LEU A 40 -3.80 -15.34 -27.26
C LEU A 40 -3.07 -16.54 -26.65
N ILE A 41 -1.94 -16.31 -25.97
CA ILE A 41 -1.17 -17.37 -25.31
C ILE A 41 -1.38 -17.26 -23.79
N PRO A 42 -1.92 -18.30 -23.14
CA PRO A 42 -2.03 -18.34 -21.69
C PRO A 42 -0.67 -18.24 -21.00
N GLN A 43 -0.64 -17.73 -19.77
CA GLN A 43 0.53 -17.76 -18.91
C GLN A 43 0.38 -18.77 -17.77
N CYS A 44 1.49 -19.39 -17.37
CA CYS A 44 1.56 -20.37 -16.30
C CYS A 44 2.17 -19.77 -15.01
N ASP A 45 2.72 -20.59 -14.12
CA ASP A 45 3.31 -20.20 -12.83
C ASP A 45 2.29 -19.71 -11.77
N SER A 46 2.40 -18.46 -11.32
CA SER A 46 1.51 -17.84 -10.35
C SER A 46 1.14 -16.43 -10.76
N LEU A 47 -0.07 -15.98 -10.39
CA LEU A 47 -0.45 -14.58 -10.61
C LEU A 47 0.45 -13.59 -9.85
N ALA A 48 1.06 -14.02 -8.74
CA ALA A 48 2.01 -13.22 -7.95
C ALA A 48 3.30 -12.87 -8.69
N ASP A 49 3.69 -13.66 -9.70
CA ASP A 49 4.89 -13.40 -10.51
C ASP A 49 4.70 -12.23 -11.50
N GLY A 50 3.46 -11.75 -11.68
CA GLY A 50 3.15 -10.60 -12.53
C GLY A 50 3.59 -10.80 -13.99
N ASP A 51 4.44 -9.90 -14.49
CA ASP A 51 4.93 -9.94 -15.88
C ASP A 51 6.00 -11.01 -16.12
N HIS A 52 6.53 -11.65 -15.06
CA HIS A 52 7.58 -12.67 -15.16
C HIS A 52 7.06 -14.08 -15.42
N ARG A 53 5.75 -14.22 -15.64
CA ARG A 53 5.11 -15.51 -15.88
C ARG A 53 5.48 -16.07 -17.23
N THR A 54 5.71 -17.38 -17.26
CA THR A 54 6.03 -18.10 -18.49
C THR A 54 4.81 -18.25 -19.39
N LEU A 55 5.04 -18.22 -20.70
CA LEU A 55 4.00 -18.51 -21.70
C LEU A 55 3.78 -20.02 -21.77
N ARG A 56 2.51 -20.43 -21.85
CA ARG A 56 2.14 -21.84 -21.99
C ARG A 56 2.59 -22.37 -23.35
N GLY A 57 3.25 -23.53 -23.32
CA GLY A 57 3.57 -24.31 -24.52
C GLY A 57 2.42 -25.22 -24.94
N ASP A 58 2.77 -26.40 -25.44
CA ASP A 58 1.82 -27.43 -25.89
C ASP A 58 1.19 -28.23 -24.72
N GLU A 59 1.89 -28.28 -23.59
CA GLU A 59 1.44 -28.98 -22.39
C GLU A 59 0.58 -28.08 -21.47
N PRO A 60 -0.30 -28.67 -20.63
CA PRO A 60 -0.98 -27.97 -19.55
C PRO A 60 -0.03 -27.16 -18.66
N CYS A 61 -0.52 -26.04 -18.12
CA CYS A 61 0.26 -25.25 -17.18
C CYS A 61 0.55 -26.05 -15.90
N GLU A 62 1.82 -26.05 -15.48
CA GLU A 62 2.23 -26.44 -14.14
C GLU A 62 2.19 -25.20 -13.23
N CYS A 63 1.20 -25.13 -12.34
CA CYS A 63 1.04 -24.01 -11.43
C CYS A 63 1.96 -24.14 -10.22
N LYS A 64 2.48 -23.01 -9.72
CA LYS A 64 3.23 -22.99 -8.45
C LYS A 64 2.34 -23.44 -7.29
N ASP A 65 2.98 -23.91 -6.22
CA ASP A 65 2.29 -24.41 -5.03
C ASP A 65 1.22 -23.43 -4.51
N GLY A 66 0.00 -23.95 -4.36
CA GLY A 66 -1.15 -23.20 -3.90
C GLY A 66 -1.78 -22.26 -4.94
N TRP A 67 -1.41 -22.36 -6.22
CA TRP A 67 -2.11 -21.76 -7.35
C TRP A 67 -2.81 -22.83 -8.21
N GLY A 68 -3.84 -22.44 -8.97
CA GLY A 68 -4.56 -23.36 -9.85
C GLY A 68 -5.42 -22.69 -10.92
N GLY A 69 -6.16 -23.50 -11.66
CA GLY A 69 -6.90 -23.10 -12.87
C GLY A 69 -6.05 -23.21 -14.14
N ILE A 70 -6.68 -23.15 -15.32
CA ILE A 70 -5.99 -23.36 -16.62
C ILE A 70 -4.82 -22.39 -16.82
N ASN A 71 -4.97 -21.14 -16.35
CA ASN A 71 -3.96 -20.09 -16.43
C ASN A 71 -3.31 -19.81 -15.06
N CYS A 72 -3.36 -20.71 -14.08
CA CYS A 72 -2.78 -20.52 -12.74
C CYS A 72 -3.13 -19.18 -12.04
N ASN A 73 -4.32 -18.64 -12.32
CA ASN A 73 -4.79 -17.36 -11.81
C ASN A 73 -5.52 -17.46 -10.45
N VAL A 74 -5.92 -18.68 -10.06
CA VAL A 74 -6.77 -18.89 -8.89
C VAL A 74 -5.89 -19.31 -7.71
N CYS A 75 -5.83 -18.47 -6.67
CA CYS A 75 -5.18 -18.88 -5.43
C CYS A 75 -5.98 -20.02 -4.77
N LYS A 76 -5.27 -20.96 -4.13
CA LYS A 76 -5.84 -22.12 -3.43
C LYS A 76 -5.49 -22.12 -1.95
N THR A 77 -4.41 -21.47 -1.55
CA THR A 77 -3.94 -21.38 -0.16
C THR A 77 -3.53 -19.95 0.19
N ASP A 78 -3.56 -19.61 1.47
CA ASP A 78 -3.12 -18.28 1.95
C ASP A 78 -1.62 -18.06 1.71
N ALA A 79 -0.81 -19.11 1.87
CA ALA A 79 0.62 -19.07 1.62
C ALA A 79 0.97 -18.70 0.16
N ALA A 80 0.14 -19.10 -0.81
CA ALA A 80 0.32 -18.75 -2.22
C ALA A 80 0.19 -17.25 -2.49
N CYS A 81 -0.56 -16.53 -1.66
CA CYS A 81 -0.70 -15.10 -1.75
C CYS A 81 0.50 -14.34 -1.17
N ALA A 82 1.47 -15.00 -0.53
CA ALA A 82 2.64 -14.33 0.03
C ALA A 82 3.41 -13.55 -1.04
N GLY A 83 3.66 -12.26 -0.79
CA GLY A 83 4.35 -11.37 -1.73
C GLY A 83 3.47 -10.84 -2.88
N PHE A 84 2.18 -11.17 -2.92
CA PHE A 84 1.25 -10.61 -3.89
C PHE A 84 1.11 -9.08 -3.68
N PRO A 85 1.23 -8.26 -4.75
CA PRO A 85 1.11 -6.81 -4.61
C PRO A 85 -0.33 -6.44 -4.24
N LEU A 86 -0.52 -5.80 -3.09
CA LEU A 86 -1.84 -5.32 -2.68
C LEU A 86 -2.28 -4.15 -3.57
N SER A 87 -3.58 -4.12 -3.89
CA SER A 87 -4.22 -2.97 -4.51
C SER A 87 -4.05 -1.73 -3.62
N GLY A 88 -3.58 -0.63 -4.21
CA GLY A 88 -3.24 0.62 -3.48
C GLY A 88 -1.76 0.86 -3.23
N GLY A 89 -0.85 0.03 -3.78
CA GLY A 89 0.59 0.32 -3.80
C GLY A 89 1.32 0.10 -2.48
N ALA A 90 0.61 -0.33 -1.43
CA ALA A 90 1.22 -0.96 -0.28
C ALA A 90 1.80 -2.30 -0.75
N ARG A 91 3.04 -2.30 -1.21
CA ARG A 91 3.88 -3.46 -0.91
C ARG A 91 3.72 -3.67 0.59
N ALA A 92 3.42 -4.90 0.98
CA ALA A 92 3.61 -5.38 2.32
C ALA A 92 5.03 -4.97 2.77
N GLU A 93 5.20 -3.73 3.26
CA GLU A 93 6.42 -3.34 3.93
C GLU A 93 6.47 -4.24 5.14
N ILE A 94 7.60 -4.92 5.23
CA ILE A 94 8.00 -5.76 6.34
C ILE A 94 8.15 -4.79 7.53
N ASP A 95 7.05 -4.38 8.12
CA ASP A 95 7.06 -3.75 9.42
C ASP A 95 7.26 -4.91 10.41
N ASP A 96 8.46 -4.97 10.98
CA ASP A 96 8.83 -5.90 12.06
C ASP A 96 9.07 -7.38 11.69
N GLY A 97 9.56 -7.69 10.48
CA GLY A 97 9.97 -9.07 10.14
C GLY A 97 8.83 -10.09 10.11
N THR A 98 7.58 -9.65 10.26
CA THR A 98 6.39 -10.49 10.15
C THR A 98 5.89 -10.45 8.72
N ALA A 99 5.85 -11.62 8.09
CA ALA A 99 5.25 -11.77 6.76
C ALA A 99 3.82 -11.20 6.82
N VAL A 100 3.48 -10.29 5.91
CA VAL A 100 2.11 -9.77 5.80
C VAL A 100 1.18 -10.95 5.54
N ASN A 101 0.23 -11.16 6.46
CA ASN A 101 -0.65 -12.31 6.46
C ASN A 101 -1.74 -12.09 5.40
N LEU A 102 -1.41 -12.44 4.16
CA LEU A 102 -2.34 -12.39 3.03
C LEU A 102 -3.25 -13.61 3.08
N THR A 103 -4.50 -13.42 2.67
CA THR A 103 -5.52 -14.46 2.66
C THR A 103 -5.98 -14.69 1.24
N CYS A 104 -6.06 -15.97 0.85
CA CYS A 104 -6.72 -16.37 -0.37
C CYS A 104 -8.23 -16.43 -0.11
N TYR A 105 -8.90 -15.33 -0.44
CA TYR A 105 -10.34 -15.20 -0.28
C TYR A 105 -11.07 -16.01 -1.34
N LYS A 106 -11.82 -17.04 -0.89
CA LYS A 106 -12.63 -17.93 -1.73
C LYS A 106 -14.12 -17.61 -1.70
N GLY A 107 -14.50 -16.47 -1.13
CA GLY A 107 -15.90 -16.13 -0.92
C GLY A 107 -16.66 -15.72 -2.18
N GLY A 108 -16.03 -15.78 -3.36
CA GLY A 108 -16.68 -15.68 -4.66
C GLY A 108 -17.16 -14.28 -5.06
N GLU A 109 -17.33 -13.35 -4.13
CA GLU A 109 -17.53 -11.90 -4.36
C GLU A 109 -16.19 -11.24 -4.70
N THR A 110 -16.19 -10.26 -5.61
CA THR A 110 -14.96 -9.57 -6.02
C THR A 110 -14.71 -8.39 -5.10
N VAL A 111 -13.56 -8.40 -4.40
CA VAL A 111 -13.15 -7.26 -3.58
C VAL A 111 -12.35 -6.28 -4.45
N PHE A 112 -11.35 -6.80 -5.16
CA PHE A 112 -10.51 -6.07 -6.12
C PHE A 112 -10.42 -6.83 -7.45
N ASN A 113 -9.87 -8.05 -7.46
CA ASN A 113 -9.64 -8.86 -8.65
C ASN A 113 -9.83 -10.35 -8.35
N ASN A 114 -11.01 -10.88 -8.67
CA ASN A 114 -11.34 -12.27 -8.39
C ASN A 114 -11.23 -13.11 -9.67
N HIS A 115 -10.58 -14.26 -9.56
CA HIS A 115 -10.44 -15.22 -10.63
C HIS A 115 -11.11 -16.54 -10.24
N GLN A 116 -11.97 -17.05 -11.11
CA GLN A 116 -12.71 -18.28 -10.89
C GLN A 116 -12.47 -19.27 -12.01
N MET A 117 -12.27 -20.52 -11.61
CA MET A 117 -12.20 -21.67 -12.50
C MET A 117 -13.42 -22.54 -12.24
N CYS A 118 -14.14 -22.87 -13.30
CA CYS A 118 -15.39 -23.60 -13.22
C CYS A 118 -15.35 -24.85 -14.08
N ASP A 119 -15.67 -25.98 -13.47
CA ASP A 119 -15.97 -27.21 -14.20
C ASP A 119 -17.47 -27.29 -14.44
N ILE A 120 -17.88 -27.74 -15.62
CA ILE A 120 -19.31 -27.93 -15.90
C ILE A 120 -19.78 -29.18 -15.12
N THR A 121 -20.62 -28.97 -14.11
CA THR A 121 -21.10 -30.06 -13.25
C THR A 121 -22.42 -30.65 -13.69
N SER A 122 -22.41 -31.97 -13.68
CA SER A 122 -23.50 -32.85 -14.05
C SER A 122 -24.56 -33.00 -12.94
N THR A 123 -25.07 -31.89 -12.39
CA THR A 123 -26.19 -31.97 -11.43
C THR A 123 -27.54 -31.86 -12.14
N THR A 124 -27.63 -31.09 -13.23
CA THR A 124 -28.77 -31.09 -14.17
C THR A 124 -28.75 -32.31 -15.13
N LEU A 125 -27.62 -33.00 -15.21
CA LEU A 125 -27.36 -34.12 -16.12
C LEU A 125 -27.64 -35.51 -15.52
N LYS A 126 -28.04 -35.61 -14.24
CA LYS A 126 -28.45 -36.89 -13.62
C LYS A 126 -29.94 -37.22 -13.78
N LEU A 127 -30.75 -36.28 -14.27
CA LEU A 127 -32.21 -36.43 -14.38
C LEU A 127 -32.75 -36.32 -15.81
N SER A 128 -31.93 -35.93 -16.78
CA SER A 128 -32.33 -35.88 -18.20
C SER A 128 -31.77 -37.10 -18.96
N PRO A 129 -32.62 -37.98 -19.53
CA PRO A 129 -32.18 -39.14 -20.32
C PRO A 129 -31.49 -38.77 -21.64
N ASP A 130 -31.60 -37.52 -22.08
CA ASP A 130 -31.08 -37.03 -23.36
C ASP A 130 -29.72 -36.37 -23.18
N ARG A 131 -28.69 -37.21 -23.07
CA ARG A 131 -27.29 -36.80 -23.01
C ARG A 131 -26.88 -36.12 -24.33
N LYS A 132 -26.67 -34.79 -24.32
CA LYS A 132 -26.19 -34.07 -25.52
C LYS A 132 -24.85 -33.35 -25.34
N ILE A 133 -24.62 -32.61 -24.25
CA ILE A 133 -23.36 -31.83 -24.09
C ILE A 133 -22.13 -32.71 -23.83
N LEU A 134 -22.15 -33.56 -22.81
CA LEU A 134 -20.97 -34.36 -22.42
C LEU A 134 -20.74 -35.58 -23.33
N ASP A 135 -21.81 -36.09 -23.94
CA ASP A 135 -21.75 -37.22 -24.87
C ASP A 135 -21.24 -36.80 -26.26
N MET A 136 -21.32 -35.51 -26.61
CA MET A 136 -20.70 -34.94 -27.82
C MET A 136 -19.19 -34.69 -27.67
N LEU A 137 -18.64 -34.77 -26.44
CA LEU A 137 -17.24 -34.43 -26.13
C LEU A 137 -16.50 -35.58 -25.40
N PRO A 138 -16.40 -36.78 -25.99
CA PRO A 138 -15.65 -37.88 -25.37
C PRO A 138 -14.17 -37.49 -25.22
N GLY A 139 -13.70 -37.36 -23.98
CA GLY A 139 -12.30 -37.09 -23.65
C GLY A 139 -11.88 -35.61 -23.66
N ARG A 140 -12.82 -34.66 -23.87
CA ARG A 140 -12.53 -33.21 -23.85
C ARG A 140 -13.48 -32.47 -22.90
N PRO A 141 -13.24 -32.51 -21.57
CA PRO A 141 -14.15 -31.88 -20.62
C PRO A 141 -14.22 -30.36 -20.88
N PRO A 142 -15.42 -29.78 -20.97
CA PRO A 142 -15.58 -28.35 -21.14
C PRO A 142 -15.41 -27.65 -19.78
N GLN A 143 -14.73 -26.51 -19.80
CA GLN A 143 -14.40 -25.73 -18.61
C GLN A 143 -14.60 -24.25 -18.89
N VAL A 144 -14.82 -23.46 -17.83
CA VAL A 144 -15.07 -22.02 -17.93
C VAL A 144 -14.17 -21.29 -16.95
N THR A 145 -13.62 -20.17 -17.38
CA THR A 145 -12.99 -19.20 -16.48
C THR A 145 -13.85 -17.95 -16.42
N PHE A 146 -14.02 -17.42 -15.21
CA PHE A 146 -14.74 -16.16 -14.98
C PHE A 146 -13.90 -15.29 -14.05
N SER A 147 -13.52 -14.11 -14.52
CA SER A 147 -12.70 -13.17 -13.73
C SER A 147 -13.35 -11.80 -13.71
N CYS A 148 -13.24 -11.07 -12.61
CA CYS A 148 -13.80 -9.73 -12.48
C CYS A 148 -12.80 -8.80 -11.79
N ASP A 149 -12.78 -7.55 -12.26
CA ASP A 149 -12.01 -6.44 -11.70
C ASP A 149 -13.00 -5.36 -11.22
N ASN A 150 -12.99 -5.11 -9.92
CA ASN A 150 -13.85 -4.13 -9.28
C ASN A 150 -13.44 -2.69 -9.61
N ALA A 151 -12.14 -2.42 -9.78
CA ALA A 151 -11.64 -1.07 -10.07
C ALA A 151 -12.08 -0.57 -11.45
N THR A 152 -12.20 -1.49 -12.42
CA THR A 152 -12.67 -1.17 -13.77
C THR A 152 -14.14 -1.51 -14.00
N SER A 153 -14.80 -2.22 -13.06
CA SER A 153 -16.17 -2.73 -13.20
C SER A 153 -16.34 -3.59 -14.46
N THR A 154 -15.32 -4.39 -14.78
CA THR A 154 -15.30 -5.29 -15.94
C THR A 154 -15.12 -6.74 -15.49
N CYS A 155 -15.65 -7.66 -16.29
CA CYS A 155 -15.42 -9.09 -16.11
C CYS A 155 -15.06 -9.74 -17.44
N SER A 156 -14.43 -10.90 -17.39
CA SER A 156 -14.11 -11.74 -18.53
C SER A 156 -14.68 -13.13 -18.33
N PHE A 157 -15.35 -13.66 -19.35
CA PHE A 157 -15.83 -15.04 -19.42
C PHE A 157 -15.11 -15.75 -20.56
N GLN A 158 -14.62 -16.96 -20.32
CA GLN A 158 -13.93 -17.73 -21.36
C GLN A 158 -14.37 -19.19 -21.30
N PHE A 159 -14.55 -19.79 -22.47
CA PHE A 159 -14.94 -21.19 -22.62
C PHE A 159 -13.79 -22.00 -23.19
N TRP A 160 -13.54 -23.15 -22.57
CA TRP A 160 -12.42 -24.02 -22.85
C TRP A 160 -12.88 -25.44 -23.09
N THR A 161 -12.19 -26.14 -23.98
CA THR A 161 -12.31 -27.59 -24.16
C THR A 161 -10.93 -28.19 -24.29
N ALA A 162 -10.64 -29.26 -23.54
CA ALA A 162 -9.30 -29.86 -23.51
C ALA A 162 -8.19 -28.81 -23.22
N GLN A 163 -8.48 -27.86 -22.33
CA GLN A 163 -7.61 -26.72 -21.97
C GLN A 163 -7.23 -25.79 -23.14
N GLN A 164 -7.92 -25.88 -24.27
CA GLN A 164 -7.81 -24.93 -25.37
C GLN A 164 -9.02 -23.99 -25.35
N GLU A 165 -8.76 -22.69 -25.39
CA GLU A 165 -9.82 -21.69 -25.41
C GLU A 165 -10.53 -21.75 -26.76
N SER A 166 -11.85 -21.77 -26.73
CA SER A 166 -12.71 -21.72 -27.91
C SER A 166 -13.13 -20.29 -28.19
N PHE A 167 -13.74 -19.63 -27.22
CA PHE A 167 -14.19 -18.25 -27.31
C PHE A 167 -14.07 -17.54 -25.97
N TYR A 168 -14.02 -16.21 -26.04
CA TYR A 168 -13.89 -15.34 -24.88
C TYR A 168 -14.82 -14.14 -25.02
N CYS A 169 -15.28 -13.63 -23.88
CA CYS A 169 -16.20 -12.51 -23.78
C CYS A 169 -15.69 -11.50 -22.75
N ALA A 170 -15.71 -10.22 -23.11
CA ALA A 170 -15.59 -9.10 -22.19
C ALA A 170 -16.98 -8.65 -21.76
N LEU A 171 -17.13 -8.38 -20.46
CA LEU A 171 -18.34 -7.86 -19.86
C LEU A 171 -18.04 -6.52 -19.20
N ASP A 172 -18.88 -5.53 -19.44
CA ASP A 172 -18.72 -4.17 -18.96
C ASP A 172 -19.92 -3.73 -18.10
N ALA A 173 -19.72 -2.68 -17.30
CA ALA A 173 -20.70 -2.15 -16.37
C ALA A 173 -21.22 -3.24 -15.42
N CYS A 174 -20.27 -4.00 -14.84
CA CYS A 174 -20.55 -5.10 -13.94
C CYS A 174 -20.72 -4.63 -12.49
N THR A 175 -21.74 -5.14 -11.81
CA THR A 175 -21.97 -4.96 -10.38
C THR A 175 -22.06 -6.31 -9.70
N SER A 176 -21.31 -6.50 -8.61
CA SER A 176 -21.41 -7.69 -7.76
C SER A 176 -22.29 -7.43 -6.54
N GLN A 177 -23.17 -8.37 -6.22
CA GLN A 177 -24.02 -8.32 -5.04
C GLN A 177 -24.04 -9.68 -4.34
N LYS A 178 -23.70 -9.69 -3.05
CA LYS A 178 -23.94 -10.83 -2.17
C LYS A 178 -25.30 -10.69 -1.48
N LYS A 179 -26.19 -11.65 -1.69
CA LYS A 179 -27.49 -11.75 -1.00
C LYS A 179 -27.44 -12.92 -0.01
N ALA A 180 -27.45 -12.59 1.27
CA ALA A 180 -27.54 -13.59 2.34
C ALA A 180 -28.93 -14.25 2.30
N GLY A 181 -28.95 -15.58 2.21
CA GLY A 181 -30.17 -16.38 2.28
C GLY A 181 -30.26 -17.12 3.62
N TYR A 182 -31.43 -17.67 3.93
CA TYR A 182 -31.62 -18.47 5.13
C TYR A 182 -30.82 -19.79 5.07
N ASP A 183 -30.89 -20.50 3.93
CA ASP A 183 -30.20 -21.79 3.73
C ASP A 183 -28.86 -21.65 2.98
N ALA A 184 -28.74 -20.64 2.12
CA ALA A 184 -27.55 -20.45 1.29
C ALA A 184 -27.40 -18.99 0.84
N ASP A 185 -26.17 -18.51 0.85
CA ASP A 185 -25.81 -17.23 0.24
C ASP A 185 -25.83 -17.34 -1.29
N THR A 186 -26.28 -16.28 -1.96
CA THR A 186 -26.19 -16.15 -3.41
C THR A 186 -25.34 -14.94 -3.76
N ILE A 187 -24.32 -15.12 -4.59
CA ILE A 187 -23.52 -14.04 -5.16
C ILE A 187 -23.96 -13.86 -6.60
N THR A 188 -24.22 -12.63 -7.01
CA THR A 188 -24.66 -12.30 -8.37
C THR A 188 -23.81 -11.19 -8.94
N TYR A 189 -23.27 -11.44 -10.13
CA TYR A 189 -22.65 -10.46 -11.01
C TYR A 189 -23.64 -10.12 -12.10
N ALA A 190 -24.01 -8.85 -12.21
CA ALA A 190 -24.86 -8.35 -13.28
C ALA A 190 -24.08 -7.35 -14.11
N CYS A 191 -23.92 -7.61 -15.40
CA CYS A 191 -23.18 -6.78 -16.34
C CYS A 191 -24.12 -6.26 -17.42
N GLY A 192 -24.04 -4.97 -17.71
CA GLY A 192 -24.92 -4.32 -18.68
C GLY A 192 -24.63 -4.73 -20.12
N HIS A 193 -23.36 -4.96 -20.44
CA HIS A 193 -22.91 -5.23 -21.81
C HIS A 193 -21.99 -6.45 -21.86
N ILE A 194 -22.08 -7.19 -22.97
CA ILE A 194 -21.19 -8.31 -23.28
C ILE A 194 -20.70 -8.17 -24.71
N LYS A 195 -19.45 -8.52 -24.94
CA LYS A 195 -18.87 -8.65 -26.27
C LYS A 195 -18.03 -9.91 -26.35
N CYS A 196 -18.38 -10.82 -27.26
CA CYS A 196 -17.67 -12.08 -27.43
C CYS A 196 -16.88 -12.13 -28.75
N LYS A 197 -15.88 -13.01 -28.78
CA LYS A 197 -15.10 -13.36 -29.97
C LYS A 197 -14.74 -14.84 -29.96
N CYS A 198 -14.83 -15.48 -31.12
CA CYS A 198 -14.36 -16.85 -31.36
C CYS A 198 -12.87 -16.87 -31.73
N ILE A 199 -12.17 -17.95 -31.36
CA ILE A 199 -10.85 -18.28 -31.89
C ILE A 199 -11.03 -19.22 -33.09
N PRO A 200 -10.66 -18.80 -34.30
CA PRO A 200 -10.88 -19.60 -35.51
C PRO A 200 -10.22 -20.98 -35.44
N GLY A 201 -10.94 -22.00 -35.93
CA GLY A 201 -10.46 -23.39 -36.01
C GLY A 201 -10.48 -24.14 -34.67
N ARG A 202 -11.12 -23.58 -33.63
CA ARG A 202 -11.34 -24.24 -32.34
C ARG A 202 -12.75 -24.81 -32.27
N PHE A 203 -12.99 -25.63 -31.26
CA PHE A 203 -14.31 -26.17 -30.96
C PHE A 203 -15.34 -25.03 -30.87
N LEU A 204 -16.50 -25.18 -31.51
CA LEU A 204 -17.54 -24.14 -31.66
C LEU A 204 -17.18 -22.93 -32.53
N CYS A 205 -15.97 -22.87 -33.08
CA CYS A 205 -15.44 -21.75 -33.84
C CYS A 205 -14.82 -22.21 -35.17
N GLY A 206 -15.44 -23.19 -35.82
CA GLY A 206 -15.01 -23.71 -37.12
C GLY A 206 -14.08 -24.93 -37.09
N GLU A 207 -13.93 -25.62 -35.95
CA GLU A 207 -13.32 -26.96 -35.93
C GLU A 207 -14.25 -27.98 -36.63
N ASP A 208 -13.68 -28.81 -37.51
CA ASP A 208 -14.40 -29.86 -38.23
C ASP A 208 -15.14 -30.80 -37.27
N GLY A 209 -16.44 -30.97 -37.50
CA GLY A 209 -17.31 -31.79 -36.64
C GLY A 209 -17.89 -31.05 -35.43
N SER A 210 -17.64 -29.75 -35.28
CA SER A 210 -18.31 -28.87 -34.31
C SER A 210 -19.24 -27.86 -35.01
N VAL A 211 -20.22 -27.34 -34.28
CA VAL A 211 -21.12 -26.29 -34.76
C VAL A 211 -20.41 -24.94 -34.65
N ASP A 212 -20.27 -24.20 -35.75
CA ASP A 212 -19.66 -22.86 -35.71
C ASP A 212 -20.68 -21.81 -35.25
N ILE A 213 -20.38 -21.13 -34.13
CA ILE A 213 -21.20 -20.06 -33.56
C ILE A 213 -20.51 -18.69 -33.63
N SER A 214 -19.45 -18.55 -34.44
CA SER A 214 -18.65 -17.32 -34.51
C SER A 214 -19.49 -16.07 -34.81
N ASP A 215 -20.37 -16.14 -35.80
CA ASP A 215 -21.25 -15.01 -36.17
C ASP A 215 -22.28 -14.73 -35.08
N PHE A 216 -22.86 -15.77 -34.50
CA PHE A 216 -23.82 -15.67 -33.39
C PHE A 216 -23.22 -14.94 -32.17
N LEU A 217 -21.97 -15.25 -31.80
CA LEU A 217 -21.27 -14.60 -30.69
C LEU A 217 -21.06 -13.10 -30.89
N VAL A 218 -20.95 -12.63 -32.14
CA VAL A 218 -20.70 -11.23 -32.46
C VAL A 218 -22.01 -10.45 -32.67
N GLU A 219 -23.00 -11.07 -33.29
CA GLU A 219 -24.22 -10.39 -33.71
C GLU A 219 -25.29 -10.36 -32.62
N GLU A 220 -25.50 -11.50 -31.94
CA GLU A 220 -26.62 -11.72 -31.00
C GLU A 220 -26.23 -11.51 -29.54
N ILE A 221 -25.01 -11.86 -29.12
CA ILE A 221 -24.57 -11.74 -27.72
C ILE A 221 -24.18 -10.28 -27.40
N ARG A 222 -25.12 -9.53 -26.82
CA ARG A 222 -24.92 -8.12 -26.43
C ARG A 222 -25.19 -7.83 -24.96
N GLY A 223 -25.78 -8.79 -24.23
CA GLY A 223 -26.18 -8.64 -22.84
C GLY A 223 -27.63 -8.17 -22.67
N PRO A 224 -28.10 -8.06 -21.42
CA PRO A 224 -27.32 -8.10 -20.18
C PRO A 224 -26.86 -9.52 -19.82
N GLY A 225 -25.66 -9.60 -19.24
CA GLY A 225 -25.08 -10.84 -18.75
C GLY A 225 -25.22 -10.96 -17.26
N LYS A 226 -25.50 -12.17 -16.77
CA LYS A 226 -25.59 -12.44 -15.34
C LYS A 226 -24.86 -13.72 -14.97
N PHE A 227 -23.95 -13.63 -14.01
CA PHE A 227 -23.28 -14.79 -13.43
C PHE A 227 -23.69 -14.91 -11.96
N SER A 228 -24.31 -16.01 -11.57
CA SER A 228 -24.81 -16.18 -10.20
C SER A 228 -24.37 -17.50 -9.60
N CYS A 229 -23.85 -17.45 -8.38
CA CYS A 229 -23.35 -18.59 -7.61
C CYS A 229 -24.13 -18.73 -6.31
N LYS A 230 -24.67 -19.92 -6.06
CA LYS A 230 -25.32 -20.25 -4.80
C LYS A 230 -24.41 -21.16 -3.99
N THR A 231 -24.17 -20.82 -2.72
CA THR A 231 -23.37 -21.66 -1.81
C THR A 231 -23.98 -23.07 -1.75
N GLY A 232 -23.17 -24.08 -2.10
CA GLY A 232 -23.59 -25.50 -2.17
C GLY A 232 -24.54 -25.85 -3.33
N GLY A 233 -24.93 -24.90 -4.18
CA GLY A 233 -25.88 -25.09 -5.29
C GLY A 233 -25.31 -24.89 -6.69
N GLY A 234 -24.00 -24.61 -6.80
CA GLY A 234 -23.33 -24.31 -8.06
C GLY A 234 -23.56 -22.88 -8.56
N CYS A 235 -22.94 -22.59 -9.70
CA CYS A 235 -23.02 -21.33 -10.41
C CYS A 235 -23.73 -21.49 -11.74
N ARG A 236 -24.24 -20.40 -12.29
CA ARG A 236 -24.85 -20.34 -13.62
C ARG A 236 -24.50 -19.03 -14.30
N PHE A 237 -24.25 -19.10 -15.59
CA PHE A 237 -24.15 -17.95 -16.48
C PHE A 237 -25.45 -17.84 -17.27
N GLU A 238 -26.01 -16.63 -17.35
CA GLU A 238 -27.28 -16.34 -17.99
C GLU A 238 -27.09 -15.15 -18.94
N GLU A 239 -27.42 -15.36 -20.21
CA GLU A 239 -27.53 -14.31 -21.23
C GLU A 239 -28.70 -14.71 -22.15
N PRO A 240 -29.61 -13.79 -22.53
CA PRO A 240 -30.85 -14.17 -23.23
C PRO A 240 -30.67 -15.00 -24.50
N ALA A 241 -29.78 -14.59 -25.40
CA ALA A 241 -29.55 -15.29 -26.67
C ALA A 241 -28.77 -16.60 -26.45
N MET A 242 -27.76 -16.61 -25.59
CA MET A 242 -27.01 -17.81 -25.24
C MET A 242 -27.91 -18.86 -24.57
N ASN A 243 -28.80 -18.44 -23.67
CA ASN A 243 -29.75 -19.34 -23.02
C ASN A 243 -30.72 -19.97 -24.03
N GLN A 244 -31.15 -19.21 -25.04
CA GLN A 244 -31.94 -19.74 -26.15
C GLN A 244 -31.15 -20.76 -26.96
N LEU A 245 -29.91 -20.45 -27.34
CA LEU A 245 -29.03 -21.38 -28.04
C LEU A 245 -28.82 -22.68 -27.24
N ILE A 246 -28.57 -22.57 -25.93
CA ILE A 246 -28.39 -23.72 -25.06
C ILE A 246 -29.65 -24.56 -25.00
N ASN A 247 -30.81 -23.93 -24.87
CA ASN A 247 -32.09 -24.63 -24.84
C ASN A 247 -32.39 -25.31 -26.19
N ASP A 248 -32.11 -24.65 -27.31
CA ASP A 248 -32.41 -25.17 -28.65
C ASP A 248 -31.47 -26.30 -29.07
N ILE A 249 -30.18 -26.20 -28.74
CA ILE A 249 -29.17 -27.21 -29.11
C ILE A 249 -29.12 -28.34 -28.09
N PHE A 250 -29.09 -28.01 -26.79
CA PHE A 250 -28.80 -28.96 -25.72
C PHE A 250 -30.05 -29.37 -24.92
N GLY A 251 -31.14 -28.61 -24.97
CA GLY A 251 -32.39 -28.92 -24.27
C GLY A 251 -32.41 -28.51 -22.79
N ASP A 252 -31.39 -27.79 -22.32
CA ASP A 252 -31.28 -27.31 -20.95
C ASP A 252 -31.53 -25.80 -20.88
N ALA A 253 -32.20 -25.32 -19.83
CA ALA A 253 -32.46 -23.88 -19.67
C ALA A 253 -31.18 -23.07 -19.38
N TYR A 254 -30.17 -23.69 -18.76
CA TYR A 254 -28.87 -23.10 -18.46
C TYR A 254 -27.87 -24.20 -18.06
N ILE A 255 -26.57 -23.88 -18.17
CA ILE A 255 -25.48 -24.76 -17.75
C ILE A 255 -25.14 -24.50 -16.29
N THR A 256 -25.12 -25.57 -15.48
CA THR A 256 -24.65 -25.50 -14.09
C THR A 256 -23.13 -25.68 -14.03
N LEU A 257 -22.47 -24.80 -13.29
CA LEU A 257 -21.04 -24.71 -13.15
C LEU A 257 -20.65 -24.97 -11.69
N ASN A 258 -19.57 -25.69 -11.45
CA ASN A 258 -18.94 -25.79 -10.14
C ASN A 258 -17.66 -24.98 -10.15
N CYS A 259 -17.71 -23.82 -9.50
CA CYS A 259 -16.65 -22.83 -9.56
C CYS A 259 -15.86 -22.78 -8.27
N GLU A 260 -14.55 -22.72 -8.42
CA GLU A 260 -13.61 -22.39 -7.37
C GLU A 260 -12.98 -21.04 -7.70
N GLY A 261 -13.33 -20.02 -6.90
CA GLY A 261 -12.76 -18.69 -6.96
C GLY A 261 -11.63 -18.48 -5.96
N GLY A 262 -10.77 -17.51 -6.27
CA GLY A 262 -9.67 -17.11 -5.39
C GLY A 262 -9.22 -15.70 -5.70
N GLU A 263 -9.11 -14.89 -4.66
CA GLU A 263 -8.55 -13.55 -4.70
C GLU A 263 -7.56 -13.35 -3.53
N CYS A 264 -6.36 -12.86 -3.82
CA CYS A 264 -5.38 -12.54 -2.78
C CYS A 264 -5.66 -11.15 -2.20
N ILE A 265 -6.05 -11.09 -0.93
CA ILE A 265 -6.32 -9.85 -0.21
C ILE A 265 -5.63 -9.83 1.15
N HIS A 266 -5.50 -8.64 1.73
CA HIS A 266 -5.09 -8.52 3.12
C HIS A 266 -6.17 -9.11 4.05
N TYR A 267 -5.77 -9.82 5.11
CA TYR A 267 -6.73 -10.43 6.06
C TYR A 267 -7.76 -9.43 6.61
N SER A 268 -7.38 -8.16 6.76
CA SER A 268 -8.28 -7.11 7.25
C SER A 268 -9.29 -6.58 6.22
N GLN A 269 -9.13 -6.94 4.95
CA GLN A 269 -9.99 -6.54 3.83
C GLN A 269 -10.99 -7.64 3.47
N VAL A 270 -10.89 -8.82 4.08
CA VAL A 270 -11.87 -9.90 3.92
C VAL A 270 -13.25 -9.39 4.31
N PRO A 271 -14.27 -9.51 3.43
CA PRO A 271 -15.63 -9.10 3.76
C PRO A 271 -16.12 -9.76 5.06
N GLY A 272 -16.58 -8.94 6.01
CA GLY A 272 -17.03 -9.40 7.33
C GLY A 272 -15.96 -9.35 8.44
N TYR A 273 -14.72 -8.98 8.14
CA TYR A 273 -13.68 -8.79 9.16
C TYR A 273 -14.01 -7.61 10.09
N GLN A 274 -14.18 -7.89 11.38
CA GLN A 274 -14.31 -6.88 12.42
C GLN A 274 -12.95 -6.65 13.06
N ARG A 275 -12.40 -5.44 12.91
CA ARG A 275 -11.17 -5.05 13.61
C ARG A 275 -11.40 -5.14 15.12
N PRO A 276 -10.54 -5.85 15.88
CA PRO A 276 -10.65 -5.82 17.33
C PRO A 276 -10.51 -4.37 17.81
N THR A 277 -11.36 -3.97 18.76
CA THR A 277 -11.27 -2.65 19.36
C THR A 277 -9.90 -2.51 20.03
N LYS A 278 -9.17 -1.45 19.70
CA LYS A 278 -7.89 -1.13 20.35
C LYS A 278 -8.09 -1.13 21.87
N PRO A 279 -7.25 -1.82 22.66
CA PRO A 279 -7.38 -1.79 24.11
C PRO A 279 -7.31 -0.35 24.62
N ASP A 280 -8.24 0.02 25.49
CA ASP A 280 -8.33 1.37 26.04
C ASP A 280 -7.15 1.62 27.02
N ASN A 281 -6.05 2.10 26.46
CA ASN A 281 -4.85 2.47 27.22
C ASN A 281 -4.96 3.86 27.86
N THR A 282 -6.12 4.53 27.78
CA THR A 282 -6.30 5.89 28.33
C THR A 282 -5.96 5.95 29.82
N LYS A 283 -6.31 4.92 30.59
CA LYS A 283 -5.94 4.83 32.01
C LYS A 283 -4.44 4.70 32.23
N TRP A 284 -3.75 3.90 31.43
CA TRP A 284 -2.30 3.74 31.51
C TRP A 284 -1.55 5.00 31.09
N VAL A 285 -1.99 5.65 30.01
CA VAL A 285 -1.43 6.93 29.56
C VAL A 285 -1.65 8.03 30.60
N ALA A 286 -2.84 8.11 31.20
CA ALA A 286 -3.13 9.06 32.27
C ALA A 286 -2.27 8.80 33.53
N LEU A 287 -2.09 7.52 33.92
CA LEU A 287 -1.26 7.14 35.06
C LEU A 287 0.21 7.49 34.82
N SER A 288 0.75 7.18 33.65
CA SER A 288 2.13 7.53 33.28
C SER A 288 2.34 9.04 33.23
N SER A 289 1.36 9.79 32.72
CA SER A 289 1.42 11.25 32.67
C SER A 289 1.36 11.88 34.07
N ALA A 290 0.48 11.37 34.94
CA ALA A 290 0.38 11.83 36.32
C ALA A 290 1.64 11.51 37.15
N ALA A 291 2.22 10.32 36.96
CA ALA A 291 3.48 9.93 37.60
C ALA A 291 4.64 10.83 37.15
N ALA A 292 4.77 11.09 35.85
CA ALA A 292 5.77 12.01 35.32
C ALA A 292 5.60 13.43 35.88
N GLY A 293 4.35 13.93 35.94
CA GLY A 293 4.04 15.21 36.55
C GLY A 293 4.41 15.27 38.04
N LEU A 294 4.12 14.22 38.81
CA LEU A 294 4.48 14.13 40.23
C LEU A 294 6.00 14.11 40.42
N ILE A 295 6.73 13.33 39.62
CA ILE A 295 8.20 13.30 39.65
C ILE A 295 8.77 14.69 39.37
N PHE A 296 8.21 15.40 38.37
CA PHE A 296 8.63 16.75 38.03
C PHE A 296 8.38 17.75 39.18
N ILE A 297 7.21 17.69 39.80
CA ILE A 297 6.88 18.54 40.96
C ILE A 297 7.79 18.23 42.15
N LEU A 298 8.06 16.95 42.43
CA LEU A 298 8.97 16.54 43.51
C LEU A 298 10.42 16.98 43.25
N ALA A 299 10.87 16.95 41.99
CA ALA A 299 12.19 17.46 41.62
C ALA A 299 12.29 18.97 41.83
N LEU A 300 11.26 19.73 41.44
CA LEU A 300 11.21 21.18 41.68
C LEU A 300 11.15 21.51 43.17
N ALA A 301 10.36 20.77 43.94
CA ALA A 301 10.28 20.93 45.40
C ALA A 301 11.62 20.58 46.08
N GLY A 302 12.30 19.53 45.63
CA GLY A 302 13.63 19.16 46.12
C GLY A 302 14.68 20.22 45.81
N LEU A 303 14.71 20.75 44.58
CA LEU A 303 15.58 21.87 44.20
C LEU A 303 15.30 23.12 45.04
N TRP A 304 14.03 23.46 45.24
CA TRP A 304 13.62 24.57 46.09
C TRP A 304 14.06 24.37 47.54
N TYR A 305 13.83 23.18 48.11
CA TYR A 305 14.22 22.83 49.48
C TYR A 305 15.73 22.90 49.70
N VAL A 306 16.54 22.36 48.77
CA VAL A 306 18.01 22.45 48.85
C VAL A 306 18.49 23.89 48.72
N GLY A 307 17.83 24.71 47.88
CA GLY A 307 18.13 26.14 47.75
C GLY A 307 17.78 26.96 49.00
N HIS A 308 16.72 26.60 49.72
CA HIS A 308 16.27 27.34 50.92
C HIS A 308 16.93 26.89 52.22
N THR A 309 17.27 25.60 52.37
CA THR A 309 17.86 25.06 53.60
C THR A 309 19.37 25.19 53.68
N ARG A 310 20.02 25.58 52.57
CA ARG A 310 21.43 25.98 52.56
C ARG A 310 21.52 27.50 52.69
N PRO A 311 21.80 28.06 53.87
CA PRO A 311 22.11 29.48 53.97
C PRO A 311 23.38 29.73 53.16
N ASN A 312 23.31 30.62 52.18
CA ASN A 312 24.40 31.21 51.41
C ASN A 312 25.78 30.55 51.58
N SER A 313 26.01 29.45 50.85
CA SER A 313 27.37 29.00 50.52
C SER A 313 27.65 29.02 49.02
N PHE A 314 26.83 29.75 48.26
CA PHE A 314 27.28 30.37 47.00
C PHE A 314 27.85 31.75 47.31
N GLY A 315 28.82 31.76 48.23
CA GLY A 315 29.80 32.83 48.26
C GLY A 315 30.62 32.71 46.98
N GLY A 316 30.68 33.78 46.21
CA GLY A 316 31.90 34.05 45.45
C GLY A 316 33.05 34.02 46.45
N GLY A 317 33.70 32.88 46.58
CA GLY A 317 34.98 32.79 47.25
C GLY A 317 35.99 33.67 46.50
N PRO A 318 37.04 34.16 47.16
CA PRO A 318 38.13 34.83 46.47
C PRO A 318 38.64 33.91 45.36
N ILE A 319 38.83 34.45 44.15
CA ILE A 319 39.39 33.73 43.01
C ILE A 319 40.69 33.07 43.47
N TYR A 320 40.68 31.74 43.55
CA TYR A 320 41.86 30.96 43.93
C TYR A 320 42.73 30.82 42.69
N LEU A 321 43.71 31.70 42.54
CA LEU A 321 44.80 31.50 41.58
C LEU A 321 45.70 30.38 42.14
N PRO A 322 45.92 29.28 41.40
CA PRO A 322 46.80 28.22 41.86
C PRO A 322 48.23 28.78 42.05
N PRO A 323 48.89 28.49 43.18
CA PRO A 323 50.27 28.91 43.38
C PRO A 323 51.20 28.02 42.54
N ASP A 324 51.83 28.66 41.56
CA ASP A 324 53.07 28.34 40.86
C ASP A 324 53.47 26.88 40.60
N SER A 325 53.53 26.53 39.31
CA SER A 325 54.66 25.76 38.77
C SER A 325 54.95 26.09 37.29
N SER A 326 55.91 27.00 37.11
CA SER A 326 57.08 26.81 36.24
C SER A 326 56.96 26.73 34.71
N HIS A 327 55.96 27.34 34.07
CA HIS A 327 56.07 27.85 32.68
C HIS A 327 55.17 29.10 32.53
N PRO A 328 55.65 30.26 32.02
CA PRO A 328 54.81 31.45 31.88
C PRO A 328 53.95 31.31 30.61
N GLU A 329 53.02 30.36 30.62
CA GLU A 329 51.95 30.34 29.64
C GLU A 329 50.98 31.44 30.07
N HIS A 330 51.15 32.62 29.47
CA HIS A 330 50.40 33.82 29.80
C HIS A 330 48.92 33.56 29.52
N VAL A 331 48.16 33.11 30.53
CA VAL A 331 46.71 32.91 30.39
C VAL A 331 46.10 34.28 30.12
N PRO A 332 45.55 34.51 28.91
CA PRO A 332 45.10 35.83 28.51
C PRO A 332 43.81 36.16 29.26
N ALA A 333 43.90 36.97 30.33
CA ALA A 333 42.76 37.40 31.14
C ALA A 333 42.14 38.72 30.64
N THR A 334 40.86 38.69 30.29
CA THR A 334 40.10 39.90 29.89
C THR A 334 39.46 40.53 31.11
N LEU A 335 39.72 41.83 31.35
CA LEU A 335 39.06 42.60 32.40
C LEU A 335 37.80 43.24 31.81
N HIS A 336 36.62 42.93 32.35
CA HIS A 336 35.34 43.50 31.91
C HIS A 336 34.65 44.19 33.08
N PHE A 337 34.45 45.50 32.98
CA PHE A 337 33.73 46.26 33.98
C PHE A 337 32.44 46.84 33.43
N SER A 338 31.39 46.83 34.25
CA SER A 338 30.07 47.35 33.89
C SER A 338 29.41 48.10 35.04
N SER A 339 28.66 49.13 34.67
CA SER A 339 27.86 49.94 35.57
C SER A 339 28.63 50.60 36.71
N ILE A 340 29.90 50.93 36.49
CA ILE A 340 30.72 51.62 37.51
C ILE A 340 30.20 53.04 37.70
N SER A 341 29.76 53.33 38.92
CA SER A 341 29.39 54.68 39.36
C SER A 341 30.13 55.06 40.64
N TYR A 342 30.56 56.31 40.73
CA TYR A 342 31.30 56.83 41.88
C TYR A 342 30.79 58.21 42.26
N THR A 343 30.34 58.34 43.50
CA THR A 343 29.81 59.58 44.07
C THR A 343 30.64 59.95 45.30
N ILE A 344 31.13 61.19 45.33
CA ILE A 344 31.85 61.71 46.49
C ILE A 344 30.88 62.17 47.59
N PRO A 345 31.32 62.27 48.86
CA PRO A 345 30.42 62.54 49.99
C PRO A 345 29.60 63.83 49.92
N ASN A 346 30.00 64.79 49.09
CA ASN A 346 29.25 66.02 48.83
C ASN A 346 28.07 65.83 47.84
N GLY A 347 27.77 64.60 47.44
CA GLY A 347 26.69 64.25 46.51
C GLY A 347 27.04 64.40 45.03
N GLN A 348 28.26 64.85 44.69
CA GLN A 348 28.67 65.01 43.31
C GLN A 348 29.07 63.67 42.69
N VAL A 349 28.47 63.35 41.54
CA VAL A 349 28.76 62.14 40.77
C VAL A 349 29.99 62.39 39.90
N ILE A 350 31.03 61.59 40.09
CA ILE A 350 32.31 61.68 39.36
C ILE A 350 32.32 60.67 38.21
N LEU A 351 31.78 59.47 38.41
CA LEU A 351 31.61 58.44 37.38
C LEU A 351 30.14 57.99 37.39
N LYS A 352 29.55 57.83 36.21
CA LYS A 352 28.15 57.41 36.06
C LYS A 352 28.06 56.32 34.99
N ASP A 353 27.66 55.12 35.41
CA ASP A 353 27.42 53.96 34.54
C ASP A 353 28.54 53.71 33.52
N VAL A 354 29.79 53.71 33.98
CA VAL A 354 30.96 53.48 33.13
C VAL A 354 31.12 51.98 32.86
N ARG A 355 31.33 51.64 31.59
CA ARG A 355 31.48 50.27 31.09
C ARG A 355 32.69 50.16 30.18
N GLY A 356 33.38 49.03 30.19
CA GLY A 356 34.53 48.82 29.32
C GLY A 356 35.16 47.44 29.46
N VAL A 357 36.05 47.15 28.50
CA VAL A 357 36.79 45.89 28.40
C VAL A 357 38.25 46.19 28.11
N ALA A 358 39.16 45.63 28.89
CA ALA A 358 40.59 45.59 28.58
C ALA A 358 40.97 44.15 28.18
N ARG A 359 41.35 43.97 26.92
CA ARG A 359 41.70 42.66 26.36
C ARG A 359 43.18 42.33 26.60
N PRO A 360 43.53 41.04 26.76
CA PRO A 360 44.91 40.56 26.78
C PRO A 360 45.70 41.06 25.58
N GLY A 361 46.95 41.47 25.81
CA GLY A 361 47.85 41.95 24.75
C GLY A 361 47.49 43.31 24.16
N SER A 362 46.45 44.00 24.66
CA SER A 362 46.07 45.34 24.21
C SER A 362 46.41 46.42 25.24
N LEU A 363 46.89 47.57 24.77
CA LEU A 363 47.09 48.75 25.62
C LEU A 363 45.80 49.58 25.63
N THR A 364 45.07 49.58 26.74
CA THR A 364 43.87 50.41 26.91
C THR A 364 44.24 51.71 27.62
N ALA A 365 44.09 52.85 26.95
CA ALA A 365 44.37 54.17 27.52
C ALA A 365 43.08 54.89 27.93
N ILE A 366 43.05 55.43 29.15
CA ILE A 366 41.95 56.26 29.65
C ILE A 366 42.35 57.73 29.53
N MET A 367 41.67 58.48 28.65
CA MET A 367 41.97 59.88 28.33
C MET A 367 40.79 60.80 28.66
N GLY A 368 41.05 62.08 28.89
CA GLY A 368 40.02 63.06 29.27
C GLY A 368 40.56 64.26 30.05
N ALA A 369 39.77 65.32 30.19
CA ALA A 369 40.14 66.58 30.85
C ALA A 369 40.58 66.39 32.31
N SER A 370 41.41 67.28 32.84
CA SER A 370 41.78 67.25 34.27
C SER A 370 40.52 67.34 35.15
N GLY A 371 40.44 66.49 36.18
CA GLY A 371 39.24 66.40 37.04
C GLY A 371 38.12 65.48 36.56
N SER A 372 38.20 64.87 35.37
CA SER A 372 37.14 64.01 34.81
C SER A 372 36.98 62.61 35.44
N GLY A 373 37.69 62.31 36.54
CA GLY A 373 37.56 61.02 37.23
C GLY A 373 38.42 59.85 36.68
N LYS A 374 39.36 60.07 35.76
CA LYS A 374 40.22 59.02 35.18
C LYS A 374 40.99 58.20 36.22
N SER A 375 41.70 58.88 37.11
CA SER A 375 42.45 58.22 38.19
C SER A 375 41.51 57.55 39.19
N SER A 376 40.33 58.14 39.43
CA SER A 376 39.31 57.52 40.26
C SER A 376 38.80 56.21 39.66
N LEU A 377 38.60 56.13 38.33
CA LEU A 377 38.22 54.90 37.64
C LEU A 377 39.32 53.84 37.74
N LEU A 378 40.58 54.21 37.50
CA LEU A 378 41.72 53.29 37.64
C LEU A 378 41.86 52.75 39.06
N ASP A 379 41.72 53.61 40.07
CA ASP A 379 41.78 53.18 41.47
C ASP A 379 40.62 52.24 41.83
N ILE A 380 39.41 52.47 41.30
CA ILE A 380 38.25 51.59 41.50
C ILE A 380 38.49 50.22 40.86
N LEU A 381 38.99 50.17 39.61
CA LEU A 381 39.33 48.91 38.94
C LEU A 381 40.43 48.14 39.68
N ALA A 382 41.41 48.85 40.24
CA ALA A 382 42.47 48.27 41.07
C ALA A 382 42.02 47.92 42.50
N HIS A 383 40.72 48.00 42.81
CA HIS A 383 40.15 47.72 44.14
C HIS A 383 40.76 48.57 45.26
N ARG A 384 41.19 49.81 44.96
CA ARG A 384 41.70 50.75 45.96
C ARG A 384 40.56 51.50 46.63
N SER A 385 40.56 51.54 47.96
CA SER A 385 39.57 52.25 48.76
C SER A 385 39.52 53.74 48.45
N LYS A 386 38.32 54.26 48.17
CA LYS A 386 38.04 55.69 47.95
C LYS A 386 37.06 56.23 48.99
N LYS A 387 37.21 57.52 49.34
CA LYS A 387 36.24 58.24 50.17
C LYS A 387 35.03 58.57 49.29
N GLY A 388 33.94 57.83 49.46
CA GLY A 388 32.70 57.97 48.68
C GLY A 388 32.02 56.63 48.45
N THR A 389 30.90 56.64 47.73
CA THR A 389 30.13 55.42 47.42
C THR A 389 30.47 54.94 46.01
N VAL A 390 30.91 53.69 45.90
CA VAL A 390 31.22 53.01 44.64
C VAL A 390 30.20 51.89 44.43
N SER A 391 29.69 51.76 43.22
CA SER A 391 28.80 50.65 42.81
C SER A 391 29.18 50.17 41.41
N GLY A 392 29.01 48.89 41.11
CA GLY A 392 29.28 48.30 39.78
C GLY A 392 29.81 46.86 39.88
N MET A 393 30.16 46.28 38.73
CA MET A 393 30.81 44.96 38.62
C MET A 393 32.09 45.07 37.79
N VAL A 394 33.15 44.37 38.21
CA VAL A 394 34.48 44.31 37.56
C VAL A 394 34.89 42.86 37.36
#